data_AF-A0A1F3ZV12-F1
#
_entry.id   AF-A0A1F3ZV12-F1
#
_cell.length_a   1.000
_cell.length_b   1.000
_cell.length_c   1.000
_cell.angle_alpha   90.00
_cell.angle_beta   90.00
_cell.angle_gamma   90.00
#
_symmetry.space_group_name_H-M   'P 1'
#
loop_
_entity.id
_entity.type
_entity.pdbx_description
1 polymer ?
#
loop_
_entity_poly.entity_id
_entity_poly.type
_entity_poly.pdbx_seq_one_letter_code
_entity_poly.pdbx_strand_id
1 'polypeptide(L)' 'MEIGFFFWPYDPPLVQRMAAAAEQYGYDMIGIADAPGNAMDPWVAATMVAQATARSSISASRPRDSASR' A
#
# COMPACT_ATOMS: atom_id res chain seq x y z
N MET A 1 14.24 -5.27 13.71
CA MET A 1 14.14 -5.69 12.29
C MET A 1 12.75 -5.29 11.86
N GLU A 2 12.62 -4.44 10.85
CA GLU A 2 11.32 -3.98 10.35
C GLU A 2 10.85 -4.92 9.23
N ILE A 3 9.58 -5.31 9.25
CA ILE A 3 8.95 -6.18 8.26
C ILE A 3 7.74 -5.46 7.65
N GLY A 4 7.75 -5.33 6.34
CA GLY A 4 6.65 -4.76 5.57
C GLY A 4 6.21 -5.65 4.42
N PHE A 5 5.07 -5.30 3.83
CA PHE A 5 4.57 -5.91 2.61
C PHE A 5 4.19 -4.85 1.58
N PHE A 6 4.00 -5.27 0.35
CA PHE A 6 3.61 -4.42 -0.76
C PHE A 6 2.48 -5.06 -1.56
N PHE A 7 1.52 -4.25 -2.03
CA PHE A 7 0.39 -4.75 -2.82
C PHE A 7 -0.12 -3.74 -3.86
N TRP A 8 -0.87 -4.27 -4.84
CA TRP A 8 -1.59 -3.49 -5.84
C TRP A 8 -3.01 -3.17 -5.38
N PRO A 9 -3.43 -1.88 -5.34
CA PRO A 9 -4.72 -1.50 -4.81
C PRO A 9 -5.83 -1.67 -5.85
N TYR A 10 -6.25 -2.89 -6.15
CA TYR A 10 -7.26 -3.14 -7.21
C TYR A 10 -8.67 -2.65 -6.86
N ASP A 11 -9.09 -2.80 -5.60
CA ASP A 11 -10.41 -2.40 -5.15
C ASP A 11 -10.42 -1.96 -3.67
N PRO A 12 -11.43 -1.18 -3.23
CA PRO A 12 -11.51 -0.72 -1.84
C PRO A 12 -11.54 -1.87 -0.80
N PRO A 13 -12.28 -2.98 -1.01
CA PRO A 13 -12.26 -4.11 -0.08
C PRO A 13 -10.88 -4.74 0.11
N LEU A 14 -10.07 -4.84 -0.94
CA LEU A 14 -8.69 -5.33 -0.84
C LEU A 14 -7.85 -4.40 0.03
N VAL A 15 -7.90 -3.09 -0.20
CA VAL A 15 -7.15 -2.10 0.58
C VAL A 15 -7.49 -2.21 2.08
N GLN A 16 -8.78 -2.34 2.42
CA GLN A 16 -9.22 -2.50 3.80
C GLN A 16 -8.70 -3.80 4.43
N ARG A 17 -8.73 -4.92 3.69
CA ARG A 17 -8.21 -6.21 4.18
C ARG A 17 -6.70 -6.15 4.43
N MET A 18 -5.95 -5.47 3.56
CA MET A 18 -4.50 -5.32 3.73
C MET A 18 -4.16 -4.43 4.92
N ALA A 19 -4.88 -3.32 5.12
CA ALA A 19 -4.75 -2.47 6.30
C ALA A 19 -5.05 -3.24 7.60
N ALA A 20 -6.15 -4.01 7.63
CA ALA A 20 -6.51 -4.83 8.78
C ALA A 20 -5.46 -5.93 9.06
N ALA A 21 -4.93 -6.57 8.02
CA ALA A 21 -3.86 -7.56 8.16
C ALA A 21 -2.57 -6.93 8.72
N ALA A 22 -2.22 -5.73 8.29
CA ALA A 22 -1.06 -5.01 8.82
C ALA A 22 -1.14 -4.81 10.33
N GLU A 23 -2.29 -4.35 10.83
CA GLU A 23 -2.53 -4.17 12.26
C GLU A 23 -2.61 -5.50 13.02
N GLN A 24 -3.35 -6.47 12.49
CA GLN A 24 -3.57 -7.76 13.13
C GLN A 24 -2.26 -8.54 13.32
N TYR A 25 -1.38 -8.52 12.32
CA TYR A 25 -0.14 -9.30 12.33
C TYR A 25 1.10 -8.47 12.72
N GLY A 26 0.94 -7.17 12.96
CA GLY A 26 2.02 -6.31 13.45
C GLY A 26 3.08 -5.99 12.40
N TYR A 27 2.67 -5.72 11.17
CA TYR A 27 3.59 -5.24 10.13
C TYR A 27 3.99 -3.78 10.37
N ASP A 28 5.28 -3.49 10.21
CA ASP A 28 5.85 -2.16 10.46
C ASP A 28 5.59 -1.20 9.28
N MET A 29 5.38 -1.74 8.07
CA MET A 29 5.25 -0.95 6.84
C MET A 29 4.30 -1.55 5.81
N ILE A 30 3.51 -0.69 5.17
CA ILE A 30 2.61 -1.01 4.06
C ILE A 30 3.05 -0.21 2.83
N GLY A 31 3.47 -0.93 1.79
CA GLY A 31 3.79 -0.39 0.49
C GLY A 31 2.61 -0.50 -0.48
N ILE A 32 2.29 0.60 -1.17
CA ILE A 32 1.22 0.67 -2.16
C ILE A 32 1.83 0.92 -3.54
N ALA A 33 1.50 0.02 -4.46
CA ALA A 33 1.95 0.08 -5.83
C ALA A 33 1.18 1.11 -6.65
N ASP A 34 1.88 2.00 -7.35
CA ASP A 34 1.34 2.66 -8.53
C ASP A 34 1.52 1.70 -9.73
N ALA A 35 0.46 0.96 -10.09
CA ALA A 35 0.46 0.16 -11.32
C ALA A 35 -0.27 0.86 -12.46
N PRO A 36 0.22 0.70 -13.70
CA PRO A 36 -0.59 1.01 -14.87
C PRO A 36 -1.78 0.04 -14.97
N GLY A 37 -2.95 0.55 -15.38
CA GLY A 37 -4.13 -0.25 -15.69
C GLY A 37 -5.33 -0.01 -14.76
N ASN A 38 -5.91 -1.10 -14.25
CA ASN A 38 -7.16 -1.13 -13.47
C ASN A 38 -6.96 -0.95 -11.94
N ALA A 39 -5.75 -0.65 -11.49
CA ALA A 39 -5.49 -0.36 -10.09
C ALA A 39 -6.08 1.02 -9.71
N MET A 40 -6.52 1.15 -8.47
CA MET A 40 -6.91 2.42 -7.89
C MET A 40 -5.73 3.37 -7.81
N ASP A 41 -6.03 4.67 -7.76
CA ASP A 41 -5.03 5.70 -7.47
C ASP A 41 -4.32 5.38 -6.13
N PRO A 42 -2.97 5.34 -6.11
CA PRO A 42 -2.21 4.93 -4.95
C PRO A 42 -2.34 5.90 -3.77
N TRP A 43 -2.66 7.19 -4.00
CA TRP A 43 -2.88 8.16 -2.92
C TRP A 43 -4.27 7.98 -2.28
N VAL A 44 -5.27 7.61 -3.07
CA VAL A 44 -6.58 7.21 -2.52
C VAL A 44 -6.42 5.98 -1.64
N ALA A 45 -5.72 4.96 -2.13
CA ALA A 45 -5.44 3.76 -1.35
C ALA A 45 -4.61 4.07 -0.08
N ALA A 46 -3.58 4.91 -0.18
CA ALA A 46 -2.79 5.34 0.98
C ALA A 46 -3.63 6.04 2.04
N THR A 47 -4.55 6.90 1.62
CA THR A 47 -5.46 7.61 2.53
C THR A 47 -6.44 6.66 3.22
N MET A 48 -6.89 5.62 2.52
CA MET A 48 -7.73 4.57 3.11
C MET A 48 -6.95 3.74 4.14
N VAL A 49 -5.72 3.35 3.82
CA VAL A 49 -4.84 2.63 4.76
C VAL A 49 -4.57 3.48 5.99
N ALA A 50 -4.23 4.76 5.80
CA ALA A 50 -3.96 5.70 6.89
C ALA A 50 -5.14 5.89 7.85
N GLN A 51 -6.37 5.77 7.35
CA GLN A 51 -7.58 5.82 8.20
C GLN A 51 -7.81 4.53 8.98
N ALA A 52 -7.31 3.40 8.49
CA ALA A 52 -7.57 2.06 9.04
C ALA A 52 -6.42 1.52 9.91
N THR A 53 -5.26 2.19 9.92
CA THR A 53 -4.06 1.79 10.67
C THR A 53 -3.57 2.92 11.56
N ALA A 54 -3.05 2.58 12.74
CA ALA A 54 -2.48 3.52 13.70
C ALA A 54 -0.96 3.32 13.91
N ARG A 55 -0.42 2.13 13.59
CA ARG A 55 0.98 1.79 13.86
C ARG A 55 1.85 1.73 12.63
N SER A 56 1.35 1.16 11.54
CA SER A 56 2.16 0.89 10.35
C SER A 56 2.52 2.18 9.60
N SER A 57 3.78 2.29 9.18
CA SER A 57 4.20 3.32 8.24
C SER A 57 3.66 3.03 6.83
N ILE A 58 3.40 4.07 6.04
CA ILE A 58 2.77 3.95 4.72
C ILE A 58 3.68 4.56 3.67
N SER A 59 3.91 3.83 2.58
CA SER A 59 4.66 4.31 1.41
C SER A 59 3.88 4.03 0.13
N ALA A 60 3.62 5.09 -0.64
CA ALA A 60 3.09 4.99 -1.99
C ALA A 60 4.19 5.41 -2.95
N SER A 61 4.53 4.56 -3.92
CA SER A 61 5.59 4.90 -4.88
C SER A 61 5.26 4.43 -6.29
N ARG A 62 5.65 5.26 -7.25
CA ARG A 62 5.72 4.87 -8.65
C ARG A 62 6.98 4.06 -8.89
N PRO A 63 6.90 2.89 -9.55
CA PRO A 63 8.09 2.22 -10.04
C PRO A 63 8.87 3.22 -10.87
N ARG A 64 10.14 3.46 -10.51
CA ARG A 64 11.01 4.34 -11.29
C ARG A 64 11.20 3.67 -12.65
N ASP A 65 10.77 4.33 -13.73
CA ASP A 65 11.03 3.85 -15.09
C ASP A 65 12.55 3.68 -15.23
N SER A 66 13.00 2.42 -15.29
CA SER A 66 14.38 2.06 -15.55
C SER A 66 14.75 2.16 -17.05
N ALA A 67 13.84 2.69 -17.88
CA ALA A 67 13.96 2.73 -19.34
C ALA A 67 14.39 4.09 -19.90
N SER A 68 15.19 4.86 -19.17
CA SER A 68 15.88 6.04 -19.71
C SER A 68 17.35 6.03 -19.28
N ARG A 69 18.15 5.22 -19.99
CA ARG A 69 19.60 5.37 -20.14
C ARG A 69 19.98 5.05 -21.58
#